data_AF-A0A7I8EUI9-F1
#
_entry.id   AF-A0A7I8EUI9-F1
#
_cell.length_a   1.000
_cell.length_b   1.000
_cell.length_c   1.000
_cell.angle_alpha   90.00
_cell.angle_beta   90.00
_cell.angle_gamma   90.00
#
_symmetry.space_group_name_H-M   'P 1'
#
loop_
_entity.id
_entity.type
_entity.pdbx_description
1 polymer ?
#
loop_
_entity_poly.entity_id
_entity_poly.type
_entity_poly.pdbx_seq_one_letter_code
_entity_poly.pdbx_strand_id
1 'polypeptide(L)'
;MLKDTLLSLSQNDRFREFVLQNKIARSASRRFVAGELLDEALHAALALNKQSIQVALDLLGENVASEQDARNITQDYISALDLVAHTNLAANLSIKLTALGLDVSRDLCEENLDAILEQGKQHNIFVCIDMEGSDYTERTIEIARRAKQRYDGVGTVIQSYLYRSRADVEGLCDLSVRVRLVKGAYQEPQSIAYQQKREVDQSYVESMKILLARGNFPAIATHDEEIIKEACAFVRDHGISKDAFEFQMLYGIRRDLQEKLVRQGYNMRVYVPYGAQWYPYMMRRMAERPANLMFVLTNLLR
;
A
#
# COMPACT_ATOMS: atom_id res chain seq x y z
N MET A 1 -16.85 -18.23 -1.95
CA MET A 1 -17.94 -17.97 -2.92
C MET A 1 -18.04 -16.49 -3.28
N LEU A 2 -18.52 -15.57 -2.43
CA LEU A 2 -18.67 -14.14 -2.82
C LEU A 2 -17.34 -13.45 -3.14
N LYS A 3 -16.29 -13.70 -2.34
CA LYS A 3 -14.92 -13.19 -2.57
C LYS A 3 -14.36 -13.67 -3.92
N ASP A 4 -14.49 -14.97 -4.20
CA ASP A 4 -13.97 -15.60 -5.42
C ASP A 4 -14.73 -15.14 -6.67
N THR A 5 -16.04 -14.93 -6.56
CA THR A 5 -16.86 -14.36 -7.63
C THR A 5 -16.47 -12.91 -7.92
N LEU A 6 -16.22 -12.08 -6.89
CA LEU A 6 -15.80 -10.69 -7.07
C LEU A 6 -14.38 -10.57 -7.65
N LEU A 7 -13.47 -11.45 -7.25
CA LEU A 7 -12.12 -11.55 -7.83
C LEU A 7 -12.17 -12.04 -9.29
N SER A 8 -13.03 -13.00 -9.62
CA SER A 8 -13.26 -13.41 -11.01
C SER A 8 -13.87 -12.28 -11.84
N LEU A 9 -14.81 -11.50 -11.28
CA LEU A 9 -15.39 -10.34 -11.96
C LEU A 9 -14.39 -9.20 -12.16
N SER A 10 -13.37 -9.07 -11.30
CA SER A 10 -12.31 -8.07 -11.50
C SER A 10 -11.44 -8.36 -12.72
N GLN A 11 -11.42 -9.62 -13.18
CA GLN A 11 -10.69 -10.09 -14.36
C GLN A 11 -11.57 -10.15 -15.62
N ASN A 12 -12.84 -9.69 -15.56
CA ASN A 12 -13.78 -9.75 -16.68
C ASN A 12 -13.91 -8.39 -17.40
N ASP A 13 -13.44 -8.32 -18.64
CA ASP A 13 -13.40 -7.07 -19.42
C ASP A 13 -14.78 -6.48 -19.74
N ARG A 14 -15.79 -7.31 -20.01
CA ARG A 14 -17.15 -6.82 -20.31
C ARG A 14 -17.81 -6.19 -19.09
N PHE A 15 -17.60 -6.78 -17.92
CA PHE A 15 -18.12 -6.24 -16.67
C PHE A 15 -17.34 -4.98 -16.25
N ARG A 16 -16.03 -4.95 -16.50
CA ARG A 16 -15.19 -3.74 -16.36
C ARG A 16 -15.74 -2.60 -17.21
N GLU A 17 -15.98 -2.80 -18.50
CA GLU A 17 -16.52 -1.76 -19.39
C GLU A 17 -17.87 -1.22 -18.92
N PHE A 18 -18.78 -2.10 -18.49
CA PHE A 18 -20.07 -1.69 -17.94
C PHE A 18 -19.92 -0.80 -16.70
N VAL A 19 -19.07 -1.18 -15.75
CA VAL A 19 -18.82 -0.40 -14.53
C VAL A 19 -18.11 0.91 -14.83
N LEU A 20 -17.14 0.88 -15.75
CA LEU A 20 -16.46 2.09 -16.22
C LEU A 20 -17.44 3.03 -16.91
N GLN A 21 -18.48 2.59 -17.61
CA GLN A 21 -19.44 3.49 -18.27
C GLN A 21 -20.55 4.00 -17.32
N ASN A 22 -20.71 3.40 -16.15
CA ASN A 22 -21.77 3.74 -15.20
C ASN A 22 -21.35 4.87 -14.24
N LYS A 23 -22.03 6.03 -14.32
CA LYS A 23 -21.75 7.20 -13.48
C LYS A 23 -21.96 6.95 -11.97
N ILE A 24 -22.90 6.10 -11.58
CA ILE A 24 -23.17 5.77 -10.18
C ILE A 24 -22.04 4.92 -9.62
N ALA A 25 -21.57 3.93 -10.39
CA ALA A 25 -20.43 3.11 -9.99
C ALA A 25 -19.13 3.91 -9.90
N ARG A 26 -18.89 4.86 -10.82
CA ARG A 26 -17.78 5.84 -10.72
C ARG A 26 -17.91 6.73 -9.49
N SER A 27 -19.12 7.16 -9.13
CA SER A 27 -19.33 7.97 -7.92
C SER A 27 -19.03 7.17 -6.65
N ALA A 28 -19.40 5.89 -6.61
CA ALA A 28 -19.10 5.01 -5.50
C ALA A 28 -17.59 4.74 -5.35
N SER A 29 -16.83 4.67 -6.45
CA SER A 29 -15.38 4.45 -6.42
C SER A 29 -14.60 5.63 -5.80
N ARG A 30 -15.12 6.87 -5.92
CA ARG A 30 -14.53 8.09 -5.31
C ARG A 30 -14.40 8.03 -3.78
N ARG A 31 -15.10 7.10 -3.12
CA ARG A 31 -14.91 6.85 -1.69
C ARG A 31 -13.54 6.23 -1.39
N PHE A 32 -13.06 5.36 -2.28
CA PHE A 32 -11.87 4.52 -2.08
C PHE A 32 -10.70 4.91 -2.97
N VAL A 33 -10.94 5.75 -3.97
CA VAL A 33 -9.96 6.28 -4.93
C VAL A 33 -10.12 7.79 -5.01
N ALA A 34 -9.02 8.53 -4.92
CA ALA A 34 -9.09 9.98 -4.85
C ALA A 34 -9.51 10.63 -6.18
N GLY A 35 -9.20 9.99 -7.29
CA GLY A 35 -9.54 10.43 -8.63
C GLY A 35 -8.75 9.68 -9.69
N GLU A 36 -8.96 10.05 -10.95
CA GLU A 36 -8.21 9.51 -12.09
C GLU A 36 -6.95 10.34 -12.37
N LEU A 37 -6.90 11.58 -11.89
CA LEU A 37 -5.80 12.51 -12.10
C LEU A 37 -5.00 12.75 -10.82
N LEU A 38 -3.71 13.07 -10.99
CA LEU A 38 -2.81 13.42 -9.89
C LEU A 38 -3.32 14.63 -9.09
N ASP A 39 -3.87 15.65 -9.76
CA ASP A 39 -4.43 16.82 -9.08
C ASP A 39 -5.61 16.46 -8.16
N GLU A 40 -6.45 15.51 -8.53
CA GLU A 40 -7.54 15.03 -7.66
C GLU A 40 -6.98 14.33 -6.41
N ALA A 41 -5.92 13.52 -6.60
CA ALA A 41 -5.19 12.88 -5.51
C ALA A 41 -4.57 13.92 -4.56
N LEU A 42 -4.00 14.99 -5.11
CA LEU A 42 -3.45 16.11 -4.34
C LEU A 42 -4.50 16.79 -3.47
N HIS A 43 -5.68 17.08 -4.01
CA HIS A 43 -6.77 17.69 -3.22
C HIS A 43 -7.20 16.81 -2.05
N ALA A 44 -7.35 15.51 -2.28
CA ALA A 44 -7.67 14.55 -1.22
C ALA A 44 -6.55 14.48 -0.17
N ALA A 45 -5.28 14.50 -0.61
CA ALA A 45 -4.14 14.44 0.28
C ALA A 45 -3.98 15.71 1.13
N LEU A 46 -4.20 16.90 0.57
CA LEU A 46 -4.21 18.16 1.31
C LEU A 46 -5.31 18.18 2.38
N ALA A 47 -6.48 17.62 2.08
CA ALA A 47 -7.57 17.50 3.05
C ALA A 47 -7.22 16.58 4.23
N LEU A 48 -6.45 15.51 3.99
CA LEU A 48 -5.94 14.61 5.02
C LEU A 48 -4.81 15.27 5.85
N ASN A 49 -3.87 15.96 5.20
CA ASN A 49 -2.78 16.67 5.89
C ASN A 49 -3.30 17.75 6.85
N LYS A 50 -4.40 18.44 6.49
CA LYS A 50 -5.09 19.38 7.40
C LYS A 50 -5.61 18.72 8.68
N GLN A 51 -5.77 17.41 8.69
CA GLN A 51 -6.19 16.60 9.83
C GLN A 51 -5.00 15.91 10.52
N SER A 52 -3.76 16.33 10.22
CA SER A 52 -2.52 15.70 10.69
C SER A 52 -2.38 14.23 10.28
N ILE A 53 -3.01 13.84 9.17
CA ILE A 53 -2.88 12.51 8.56
C ILE A 53 -1.98 12.64 7.34
N GLN A 54 -0.85 11.95 7.36
CA GLN A 54 0.07 11.89 6.22
C GLN A 54 -0.48 10.99 5.11
N VAL A 55 0.11 11.03 3.92
CA VAL A 55 -0.37 10.26 2.76
C VAL A 55 0.68 9.33 2.17
N ALA A 56 0.25 8.18 1.67
CA ALA A 56 1.00 7.39 0.69
C ALA A 56 0.24 7.45 -0.64
N LEU A 57 0.76 8.19 -1.63
CA LEU A 57 0.19 8.25 -2.97
C LEU A 57 0.51 6.96 -3.72
N ASP A 58 -0.50 6.39 -4.38
CA ASP A 58 -0.38 5.18 -5.19
C ASP A 58 -0.99 5.42 -6.56
N LEU A 59 -0.13 5.48 -7.59
CA LEU A 59 -0.57 5.49 -8.98
C LEU A 59 -1.03 4.09 -9.36
N LEU A 60 -2.31 3.97 -9.71
CA LEU A 60 -2.93 2.71 -10.07
C LEU A 60 -2.47 2.28 -11.46
N GLY A 61 -1.71 1.19 -11.46
CA GLY A 61 -1.24 0.43 -12.62
C GLY A 61 -0.29 -0.66 -12.15
N GLU A 62 -0.35 -1.83 -12.77
CA GLU A 62 0.54 -2.97 -12.49
C GLU A 62 0.82 -3.73 -13.80
N ASN A 63 1.90 -4.51 -13.83
CA ASN A 63 2.27 -5.40 -14.95
C ASN A 63 2.32 -4.73 -16.33
N VAL A 64 3.23 -3.76 -16.53
CA VAL A 64 3.45 -3.20 -17.87
C VAL A 64 4.08 -4.23 -18.79
N ALA A 65 3.65 -4.23 -20.06
CA ALA A 65 4.09 -5.19 -21.06
C ALA A 65 5.20 -4.65 -21.99
N SER A 66 5.54 -3.37 -21.90
CA SER A 66 6.53 -2.74 -22.76
C SER A 66 7.49 -1.83 -21.99
N GLU A 67 8.71 -1.69 -22.50
CA GLU A 67 9.70 -0.76 -21.97
C GLU A 67 9.19 0.69 -21.99
N GLN A 68 8.46 1.07 -23.06
CA GLN A 68 7.92 2.41 -23.19
C GLN A 68 6.90 2.71 -22.07
N ASP A 69 6.02 1.77 -21.76
CA ASP A 69 5.05 1.93 -20.68
C ASP A 69 5.74 2.04 -19.32
N ALA A 70 6.77 1.23 -19.06
CA ALA A 70 7.58 1.32 -17.84
C ALA A 70 8.23 2.70 -17.67
N ARG A 71 8.82 3.24 -18.74
CA ARG A 71 9.43 4.58 -18.73
C ARG A 71 8.39 5.69 -18.55
N ASN A 72 7.21 5.55 -19.16
CA ASN A 72 6.10 6.50 -18.98
C ASN A 72 5.62 6.54 -17.51
N ILE A 73 5.37 5.37 -16.90
CA ILE A 73 4.97 5.29 -15.49
C ILE A 73 6.07 5.84 -14.57
N THR A 74 7.33 5.59 -14.91
CA THR A 74 8.47 6.16 -14.17
C THR A 74 8.44 7.69 -14.18
N GLN A 75 8.16 8.29 -15.34
CA GLN A 75 8.00 9.74 -15.46
C GLN A 75 6.78 10.26 -14.68
N ASP A 76 5.68 9.51 -14.61
CA ASP A 76 4.52 9.87 -13.79
C ASP A 76 4.88 9.89 -12.29
N TYR A 77 5.66 8.92 -11.81
CA TYR A 77 6.15 8.92 -10.42
C TYR A 77 7.09 10.07 -10.12
N ILE A 78 8.01 10.40 -11.03
CA ILE A 78 8.89 11.57 -10.90
C ILE A 78 8.06 12.85 -10.82
N SER A 79 7.07 13.00 -11.71
CA SER A 79 6.18 14.17 -11.70
C SER A 79 5.36 14.27 -10.41
N ALA A 80 4.95 13.12 -9.84
CA ALA A 80 4.29 13.09 -8.54
C ALA A 80 5.23 13.51 -7.39
N LEU A 81 6.49 13.08 -7.40
CA LEU A 81 7.50 13.53 -6.42
C LEU A 81 7.72 15.03 -6.47
N ASP A 82 7.88 15.59 -7.68
CA ASP A 82 8.00 17.02 -7.88
C ASP A 82 6.77 17.74 -7.33
N LEU A 83 5.56 17.28 -7.64
CA LEU A 83 4.34 17.93 -7.15
C LEU A 83 4.23 17.88 -5.62
N VAL A 84 4.58 16.74 -5.00
CA VAL A 84 4.61 16.61 -3.54
C VAL A 84 5.56 17.63 -2.93
N ALA A 85 6.75 17.80 -3.50
CA ALA A 85 7.74 18.77 -3.04
C ALA A 85 7.25 20.22 -3.21
N HIS A 86 6.78 20.59 -4.40
CA HIS A 86 6.31 21.94 -4.71
C HIS A 86 5.12 22.38 -3.86
N THR A 87 4.29 21.43 -3.42
CA THR A 87 3.11 21.70 -2.59
C THR A 87 3.35 21.53 -1.08
N ASN A 88 4.57 21.18 -0.67
CA ASN A 88 4.92 20.83 0.71
C ASN A 88 3.95 19.79 1.31
N LEU A 89 3.54 18.83 0.48
CA LEU A 89 2.59 17.80 0.88
C LEU A 89 3.31 16.79 1.79
N ALA A 90 2.75 16.52 2.97
CA ALA A 90 3.23 15.43 3.84
C ALA A 90 2.84 14.06 3.24
N ALA A 91 3.59 13.64 2.21
CA ALA A 91 3.30 12.44 1.45
C ALA A 91 4.56 11.65 1.09
N ASN A 92 4.36 10.36 0.91
CA ASN A 92 5.31 9.39 0.40
C ASN A 92 4.69 8.77 -0.86
N LEU A 93 5.48 8.05 -1.65
CA LEU A 93 4.94 7.26 -2.77
C LEU A 93 4.92 5.77 -2.43
N SER A 94 3.95 5.05 -2.97
CA SER A 94 3.95 3.59 -3.07
C SER A 94 4.03 3.21 -4.54
N ILE A 95 4.96 2.31 -4.88
CA ILE A 95 5.27 1.90 -6.26
C ILE A 95 5.27 0.38 -6.38
N LYS A 96 4.99 -0.15 -7.57
CA LYS A 96 5.03 -1.59 -7.85
C LYS A 96 6.12 -1.86 -8.88
N LEU A 97 6.95 -2.88 -8.66
CA LEU A 97 8.10 -3.12 -9.54
C LEU A 97 7.66 -3.65 -10.90
N THR A 98 6.53 -4.36 -10.97
CA THR A 98 5.97 -4.77 -12.26
C THR A 98 5.50 -3.59 -13.10
N ALA A 99 5.17 -2.44 -12.50
CA ALA A 99 4.86 -1.21 -13.22
C ALA A 99 6.13 -0.51 -13.76
N LEU A 100 7.29 -0.81 -13.16
CA LEU A 100 8.60 -0.31 -13.60
C LEU A 100 9.31 -1.23 -14.60
N GLY A 101 8.64 -2.31 -15.03
CA GLY A 101 9.15 -3.22 -16.04
C GLY A 101 9.85 -4.46 -15.49
N LEU A 102 9.59 -4.89 -14.23
CA LEU A 102 10.17 -6.11 -13.66
C LEU A 102 9.94 -7.36 -14.52
N ASP A 103 8.79 -7.44 -15.20
CA ASP A 103 8.44 -8.55 -16.11
C ASP A 103 9.03 -8.39 -17.53
N VAL A 104 9.52 -7.19 -17.87
CA VAL A 104 10.18 -6.90 -19.14
C VAL A 104 11.68 -7.16 -19.02
N SER A 105 12.32 -6.53 -18.03
CA SER A 105 13.74 -6.70 -17.73
C SER A 105 14.03 -6.22 -16.30
N ARG A 106 14.78 -7.02 -15.55
CA ARG A 106 15.26 -6.62 -14.21
C ARG A 106 16.10 -5.35 -14.27
N ASP A 107 16.95 -5.22 -15.29
CA ASP A 107 17.85 -4.07 -15.43
C ASP A 107 17.05 -2.78 -15.70
N LEU A 108 16.03 -2.86 -16.57
CA LEU A 108 15.12 -1.74 -16.82
C LEU A 108 14.37 -1.34 -15.53
N CYS A 109 13.90 -2.32 -14.77
CA CYS A 109 13.22 -2.07 -13.50
C CYS A 109 14.13 -1.37 -12.48
N GLU A 110 15.38 -1.81 -12.35
CA GLU A 110 16.35 -1.18 -11.43
C GLU A 110 16.75 0.22 -11.92
N GLU A 111 16.93 0.45 -13.23
CA GLU A 111 17.17 1.78 -13.82
C GLU A 111 16.03 2.76 -13.52
N ASN A 112 14.79 2.34 -13.76
CA ASN A 112 13.59 3.13 -13.51
C ASN A 112 13.41 3.42 -12.00
N LEU A 113 13.62 2.42 -11.16
CA LEU A 113 13.58 2.59 -9.71
C LEU A 113 14.62 3.60 -9.25
N ASP A 114 15.86 3.53 -9.77
CA ASP A 114 16.93 4.46 -9.43
C ASP A 114 16.59 5.89 -9.81
N ALA A 115 15.98 6.12 -10.98
CA ALA A 115 15.53 7.44 -11.38
C ALA A 115 14.50 8.02 -10.38
N ILE A 116 13.54 7.20 -9.93
CA ILE A 116 12.53 7.60 -8.93
C ILE A 116 13.18 7.88 -7.57
N LEU A 117 14.11 7.02 -7.12
CA LEU A 117 14.76 7.16 -5.82
C LEU A 117 15.72 8.35 -5.76
N GLU A 118 16.41 8.67 -6.87
CA GLU A 118 17.23 9.87 -6.94
C GLU A 118 16.37 11.14 -6.84
N GLN A 119 15.22 11.18 -7.52
CA GLN A 119 14.25 12.27 -7.39
C GLN A 119 13.66 12.35 -5.96
N GLY A 120 13.31 11.21 -5.36
CA GLY A 120 12.84 11.16 -3.97
C GLY A 120 13.89 11.67 -2.99
N LYS A 121 15.16 11.34 -3.21
CA LYS A 121 16.29 11.83 -2.40
C LYS A 121 16.46 13.34 -2.50
N GLN A 122 16.35 13.93 -3.70
CA GLN A 122 16.46 15.38 -3.90
C GLN A 122 15.41 16.16 -3.08
N HIS A 123 14.21 15.59 -2.94
CA HIS A 123 13.10 16.20 -2.19
C HIS A 123 12.93 15.68 -0.76
N ASN A 124 13.79 14.77 -0.31
CA ASN A 124 13.66 14.05 0.97
C ASN A 124 12.30 13.35 1.14
N ILE A 125 11.78 12.75 0.07
CA ILE A 125 10.52 12.01 0.04
C ILE A 125 10.81 10.50 0.05
N PHE A 126 10.14 9.79 0.94
CA PHE A 126 10.24 8.34 1.03
C PHE A 126 9.44 7.63 -0.07
N VAL A 127 10.00 6.55 -0.61
CA VAL A 127 9.37 5.67 -1.60
C VAL A 127 9.26 4.26 -1.03
N CYS A 128 8.02 3.74 -0.98
CA CYS A 128 7.72 2.38 -0.56
C CYS A 128 7.55 1.48 -1.78
N ILE A 129 8.31 0.41 -1.87
CA ILE A 129 8.10 -0.64 -2.86
C ILE A 129 7.00 -1.57 -2.33
N ASP A 130 5.83 -1.54 -2.96
CA ASP A 130 4.72 -2.43 -2.62
C ASP A 130 5.06 -3.89 -2.93
N MET A 131 4.56 -4.78 -2.08
CA MET A 131 4.68 -6.21 -2.29
C MET A 131 3.51 -6.71 -3.11
N GLU A 132 3.83 -7.35 -4.22
CA GLU A 132 2.87 -7.92 -5.15
C GLU A 132 2.56 -9.39 -4.76
N GLY A 133 2.14 -10.23 -5.72
CA GLY A 133 1.94 -11.66 -5.48
C GLY A 133 3.24 -12.40 -5.10
N SER A 134 3.11 -13.61 -4.55
CA SER A 134 4.26 -14.39 -4.05
C SER A 134 5.36 -14.66 -5.10
N ASP A 135 5.01 -14.72 -6.38
CA ASP A 135 5.94 -14.86 -7.52
C ASP A 135 6.95 -13.70 -7.66
N TYR A 136 6.69 -12.57 -6.96
CA TYR A 136 7.54 -11.38 -6.96
C TYR A 136 8.31 -11.20 -5.65
N THR A 137 7.94 -11.89 -4.57
CA THR A 137 8.43 -11.57 -3.22
C THR A 137 9.95 -11.59 -3.11
N GLU A 138 10.60 -12.63 -3.62
CA GLU A 138 12.06 -12.74 -3.56
C GLU A 138 12.74 -11.59 -4.34
N ARG A 139 12.31 -11.38 -5.60
CA ARG A 139 12.86 -10.33 -6.47
C ARG A 139 12.67 -8.94 -5.87
N THR A 140 11.50 -8.68 -5.28
CA THR A 140 11.20 -7.40 -4.63
C THR A 140 12.07 -7.16 -3.39
N ILE A 141 12.28 -8.18 -2.55
CA ILE A 141 13.14 -8.07 -1.37
C ILE A 141 14.60 -7.84 -1.79
N GLU A 142 15.11 -8.58 -2.78
CA GLU A 142 16.46 -8.38 -3.32
C GLU A 142 16.67 -6.96 -3.85
N ILE A 143 15.74 -6.45 -4.65
CA ILE A 143 15.81 -5.11 -5.24
C ILE A 143 15.74 -4.05 -4.13
N ALA A 144 14.83 -4.19 -3.17
CA ALA A 144 14.73 -3.27 -2.03
C ALA A 144 16.02 -3.24 -1.18
N ARG A 145 16.67 -4.40 -0.97
CA ARG A 145 17.95 -4.48 -0.24
C ARG A 145 19.07 -3.76 -0.99
N ARG A 146 19.18 -3.95 -2.30
CA ARG A 146 20.17 -3.26 -3.15
C ARG A 146 19.91 -1.76 -3.22
N ALA A 147 18.65 -1.34 -3.34
CA ALA A 147 18.27 0.06 -3.30
C ALA A 147 18.64 0.72 -1.97
N LYS A 148 18.39 0.04 -0.83
CA LYS A 148 18.71 0.56 0.51
C LYS A 148 20.21 0.80 0.73
N GLN A 149 21.09 0.08 0.03
CA GLN A 149 22.54 0.32 0.09
C GLN A 149 22.94 1.67 -0.52
N ARG A 150 22.08 2.26 -1.36
CA ARG A 150 22.35 3.50 -2.11
C ARG A 150 21.46 4.66 -1.69
N TYR A 151 20.25 4.37 -1.19
CA TYR A 151 19.24 5.35 -0.84
C TYR A 151 18.66 5.08 0.54
N ASP A 152 18.60 6.10 1.39
CA ASP A 152 17.98 5.96 2.71
C ASP A 152 16.46 6.02 2.68
N GLY A 153 15.90 6.76 1.71
CA GLY A 153 14.48 7.02 1.54
C GLY A 153 13.70 5.90 0.85
N VAL A 154 14.12 4.64 1.00
CA VAL A 154 13.44 3.47 0.39
C VAL A 154 13.09 2.42 1.43
N GLY A 155 11.96 1.75 1.23
CA GLY A 155 11.56 0.58 1.99
C GLY A 155 10.64 -0.34 1.21
N THR A 156 10.11 -1.37 1.87
CA THR A 156 9.28 -2.38 1.22
C THR A 156 8.13 -2.84 2.11
N VAL A 157 7.29 -3.73 1.58
CA VAL A 157 6.13 -4.31 2.26
C VAL A 157 6.37 -5.79 2.54
N ILE A 158 5.89 -6.31 3.67
CA ILE A 158 5.85 -7.75 3.96
C ILE A 158 4.41 -8.16 4.31
N GLN A 159 3.99 -9.33 3.81
CA GLN A 159 2.63 -9.85 3.95
C GLN A 159 2.60 -10.99 4.98
N SER A 160 1.92 -10.83 6.11
CA SER A 160 1.96 -11.79 7.22
C SER A 160 1.35 -13.17 6.91
N TYR A 161 0.53 -13.29 5.87
CA TYR A 161 -0.06 -14.56 5.46
C TYR A 161 0.94 -15.58 4.87
N LEU A 162 2.16 -15.19 4.48
CA LEU A 162 3.15 -16.13 3.94
C LEU A 162 3.99 -16.75 5.06
N TYR A 163 4.35 -18.03 4.91
CA TYR A 163 5.19 -18.72 5.90
C TYR A 163 6.60 -18.13 6.02
N ARG A 164 7.12 -17.53 4.93
CA ARG A 164 8.46 -16.92 4.87
C ARG A 164 8.59 -15.58 5.63
N SER A 165 7.48 -14.90 5.87
CA SER A 165 7.46 -13.48 6.24
C SER A 165 8.20 -13.13 7.51
N ARG A 166 8.24 -14.03 8.50
CA ARG A 166 8.99 -13.80 9.74
C ARG A 166 10.49 -13.65 9.45
N ALA A 167 11.06 -14.56 8.67
CA ALA A 167 12.48 -14.53 8.34
C ALA A 167 12.82 -13.30 7.48
N ASP A 168 11.94 -12.94 6.55
CA ASP A 168 12.11 -11.74 5.73
C ASP A 168 12.08 -10.46 6.60
N VAL A 169 11.16 -10.36 7.57
CA VAL A 169 11.10 -9.24 8.52
C VAL A 169 12.39 -9.13 9.33
N GLU A 170 12.88 -10.24 9.88
CA GLU A 170 14.13 -10.25 10.66
C GLU A 170 15.32 -9.79 9.80
N GLY A 171 15.46 -10.32 8.58
CA GLY A 171 16.53 -9.93 7.67
C GLY A 171 16.46 -8.46 7.20
N LEU A 172 15.25 -7.93 7.01
CA LEU A 172 15.06 -6.51 6.65
C LEU A 172 15.34 -5.57 7.83
N CYS A 173 15.02 -5.98 9.06
CA CYS A 173 15.42 -5.25 10.27
C CYS A 173 16.94 -5.17 10.40
N ASP A 174 17.67 -6.27 10.16
CA ASP A 174 19.13 -6.30 10.25
C ASP A 174 19.80 -5.33 9.24
N LEU A 175 19.11 -5.03 8.14
CA LEU A 175 19.54 -4.08 7.11
C LEU A 175 18.95 -2.67 7.28
N SER A 176 18.21 -2.42 8.37
CA SER A 176 17.50 -1.16 8.61
C SER A 176 16.60 -0.72 7.45
N VAL A 177 16.04 -1.68 6.70
CA VAL A 177 15.04 -1.39 5.67
C VAL A 177 13.73 -1.05 6.38
N ARG A 178 13.09 0.06 5.99
CA ARG A 178 11.76 0.40 6.49
C ARG A 178 10.73 -0.59 5.95
N VAL A 179 9.94 -1.19 6.84
CA VAL A 179 8.94 -2.21 6.47
C VAL A 179 7.53 -1.73 6.78
N ARG A 180 6.65 -1.84 5.78
CA ARG A 180 5.20 -1.81 5.96
C ARG A 180 4.68 -3.24 6.12
N LEU A 181 4.02 -3.54 7.23
CA LEU A 181 3.46 -4.86 7.49
C LEU A 181 1.96 -4.88 7.13
N VAL A 182 1.58 -5.79 6.24
CA VAL A 182 0.19 -6.03 5.82
C VAL A 182 -0.19 -7.50 6.07
N LYS A 183 -1.48 -7.85 5.98
CA LYS A 183 -1.90 -9.27 6.02
C LYS A 183 -1.57 -10.01 4.72
N GLY A 184 -1.81 -9.37 3.58
CA GLY A 184 -1.74 -9.97 2.25
C GLY A 184 -3.05 -9.74 1.49
N ALA A 185 -2.96 -9.44 0.20
CA ALA A 185 -4.10 -9.10 -0.65
C ALA A 185 -4.33 -10.05 -1.83
N TYR A 186 -3.39 -10.96 -2.08
CA TYR A 186 -3.43 -11.91 -3.19
C TYR A 186 -4.00 -13.25 -2.75
N GLN A 187 -4.39 -14.07 -3.72
CA GLN A 187 -4.85 -15.43 -3.46
C GLN A 187 -3.66 -16.39 -3.64
N GLU A 188 -3.17 -16.92 -2.52
CA GLU A 188 -1.98 -17.78 -2.49
C GLU A 188 -2.33 -19.21 -2.07
N PRO A 189 -1.64 -20.22 -2.62
CA PRO A 189 -1.90 -21.61 -2.26
C PRO A 189 -1.47 -21.93 -0.82
N GLN A 190 -2.11 -22.94 -0.23
CA GLN A 190 -1.81 -23.41 1.13
C GLN A 190 -0.35 -23.85 1.33
N SER A 191 0.33 -24.26 0.24
CA SER A 191 1.74 -24.65 0.27
C SER A 191 2.68 -23.53 0.70
N ILE A 192 2.28 -22.26 0.57
CA ILE A 192 3.13 -21.10 0.90
C ILE A 192 2.47 -20.10 1.85
N ALA A 193 1.15 -20.20 2.08
CA ALA A 193 0.40 -19.22 2.85
C ALA A 193 -0.61 -19.84 3.83
N TYR A 194 -0.71 -19.23 5.00
CA TYR A 194 -1.75 -19.50 5.99
C TYR A 194 -3.14 -19.23 5.39
N GLN A 195 -4.04 -20.20 5.53
CA GLN A 195 -5.40 -20.11 4.98
C GLN A 195 -6.42 -19.63 6.03
N GLN A 196 -6.15 -19.88 7.32
CA GLN A 196 -7.06 -19.48 8.38
C GLN A 196 -6.73 -18.07 8.87
N LYS A 197 -7.77 -17.24 9.01
CA LYS A 197 -7.62 -15.85 9.52
C LYS A 197 -6.82 -15.79 10.82
N ARG A 198 -7.08 -16.70 11.75
CA ARG A 198 -6.40 -16.75 13.06
C ARG A 198 -4.88 -16.90 12.92
N GLU A 199 -4.43 -17.76 12.00
CA GLU A 199 -3.01 -17.99 11.76
C GLU A 199 -2.36 -16.76 11.10
N VAL A 200 -3.04 -16.13 10.13
CA VAL A 200 -2.59 -14.88 9.51
C VAL A 200 -2.47 -13.75 10.53
N ASP A 201 -3.45 -13.61 11.43
CA ASP A 201 -3.45 -12.59 12.48
C ASP A 201 -2.33 -12.85 13.49
N GLN A 202 -2.10 -14.10 13.88
CA GLN A 202 -1.00 -14.48 14.77
C GLN A 202 0.35 -14.13 14.14
N SER A 203 0.59 -14.54 12.90
CA SER A 203 1.81 -14.20 12.14
C SER A 203 1.99 -12.68 12.02
N TYR A 204 0.89 -11.92 11.84
CA TYR A 204 0.93 -10.46 11.81
C TYR A 204 1.41 -9.90 13.15
N VAL A 205 0.81 -10.32 14.27
CA VAL A 205 1.16 -9.83 15.61
C VAL A 205 2.61 -10.18 15.97
N GLU A 206 3.07 -11.38 15.64
CA GLU A 206 4.46 -11.80 15.88
C GLU A 206 5.45 -10.92 15.07
N SER A 207 5.20 -10.74 13.78
CA SER A 207 6.03 -9.89 12.90
C SER A 207 6.00 -8.43 13.32
N MET A 208 4.82 -7.93 13.72
CA MET A 208 4.62 -6.57 14.23
C MET A 208 5.47 -6.30 15.48
N LYS A 209 5.50 -7.24 16.43
CA LYS A 209 6.30 -7.09 17.66
C LYS A 209 7.79 -7.02 17.36
N ILE A 210 8.28 -7.82 16.40
CA ILE A 210 9.68 -7.74 15.93
C ILE A 210 9.96 -6.35 15.34
N LEU A 211 9.09 -5.88 14.45
CA LEU A 211 9.23 -4.57 13.81
C LEU A 211 9.18 -3.42 14.82
N LEU A 212 8.24 -3.43 15.77
CA LEU A 212 8.14 -2.37 16.77
C LEU A 212 9.35 -2.34 17.70
N ALA A 213 9.94 -3.50 18.03
CA ALA A 213 11.09 -3.58 18.91
C ALA A 213 12.43 -3.23 18.22
N ARG A 214 12.58 -3.52 16.92
CA ARG A 214 13.89 -3.50 16.23
C ARG A 214 13.89 -2.81 14.86
N GLY A 215 12.72 -2.54 14.29
CA GLY A 215 12.59 -2.06 12.92
C GLY A 215 12.93 -0.59 12.76
N ASN A 216 13.28 -0.21 11.53
CA ASN A 216 13.50 1.19 11.15
C ASN A 216 12.17 1.85 10.74
N PHE A 217 11.55 2.59 11.66
CA PHE A 217 10.28 3.30 11.47
C PHE A 217 9.21 2.43 10.76
N PRO A 218 8.78 1.30 11.36
CA PRO A 218 7.85 0.40 10.70
C PRO A 218 6.47 1.04 10.52
N ALA A 219 5.75 0.59 9.48
CA ALA A 219 4.37 0.95 9.26
C ALA A 219 3.44 -0.24 9.54
N ILE A 220 2.56 -0.10 10.53
CA ILE A 220 1.56 -1.11 10.89
C ILE A 220 0.31 -0.86 10.06
N ALA A 221 0.24 -1.47 8.87
CA ALA A 221 -0.83 -1.25 7.90
C ALA A 221 -1.98 -2.25 8.10
N THR A 222 -3.00 -1.85 8.86
CA THR A 222 -4.17 -2.68 9.18
C THR A 222 -5.39 -1.84 9.59
N HIS A 223 -6.58 -2.39 9.39
CA HIS A 223 -7.86 -1.86 9.92
C HIS A 223 -8.45 -2.75 11.00
N ASP A 224 -7.67 -3.71 11.50
CA ASP A 224 -8.08 -4.66 12.53
C ASP A 224 -7.83 -4.05 13.91
N GLU A 225 -8.91 -3.76 14.63
CA GLU A 225 -8.84 -3.07 15.92
C GLU A 225 -8.14 -3.89 17.00
N GLU A 226 -8.23 -5.22 16.96
CA GLU A 226 -7.56 -6.05 17.95
C GLU A 226 -6.05 -6.01 17.75
N ILE A 227 -5.58 -6.07 16.51
CA ILE A 227 -4.15 -5.91 16.19
C ILE A 227 -3.66 -4.51 16.60
N ILE A 228 -4.45 -3.46 16.37
CA ILE A 228 -4.09 -2.09 16.77
C ILE A 228 -4.03 -1.97 18.29
N LYS A 229 -4.96 -2.59 19.04
CA LYS A 229 -4.91 -2.63 20.50
C LYS A 229 -3.66 -3.35 20.99
N GLU A 230 -3.31 -4.49 20.39
CA GLU A 230 -2.09 -5.23 20.69
C GLU A 230 -0.83 -4.40 20.41
N ALA A 231 -0.78 -3.67 19.30
CA ALA A 231 0.31 -2.74 18.99
C ALA A 231 0.45 -1.67 20.07
N CYS A 232 -0.66 -0.98 20.40
CA CYS A 232 -0.71 0.06 21.44
C CYS A 232 -0.32 -0.47 22.82
N ALA A 233 -0.69 -1.70 23.17
CA ALA A 233 -0.29 -2.34 24.41
C ALA A 233 1.21 -2.62 24.42
N PHE A 234 1.72 -3.26 23.36
CA PHE A 234 3.13 -3.59 23.23
C PHE A 234 4.04 -2.36 23.32
N VAL A 235 3.73 -1.28 22.60
CA VAL A 235 4.56 -0.06 22.62
C VAL A 235 4.56 0.61 23.99
N ARG A 236 3.41 0.65 24.68
CA ARG A 236 3.32 1.19 26.04
C ARG A 236 4.16 0.35 27.01
N ASP A 237 4.00 -0.97 26.96
CA ASP A 237 4.62 -1.88 27.93
C ASP A 237 6.15 -1.96 27.76
N HIS A 238 6.66 -1.64 26.56
CA HIS A 238 8.09 -1.62 26.25
C HIS A 238 8.69 -0.20 26.17
N GLY A 239 7.92 0.85 26.47
CA GLY A 239 8.39 2.24 26.43
C GLY A 239 8.79 2.73 25.04
N ILE A 240 8.21 2.19 23.98
CA ILE A 240 8.50 2.57 22.59
C ILE A 240 7.77 3.88 22.27
N SER A 241 8.50 4.87 21.73
CA SER A 241 7.92 6.16 21.35
C SER A 241 6.85 5.99 20.26
N LYS A 242 5.77 6.78 20.35
CA LYS A 242 4.75 6.86 19.29
C LYS A 242 5.31 7.46 17.99
N ASP A 243 6.43 8.18 18.09
CA ASP A 243 7.15 8.73 16.94
C ASP A 243 8.06 7.71 16.25
N ALA A 244 8.22 6.51 16.82
CA ALA A 244 9.12 5.49 16.27
C ALA A 244 8.46 4.60 15.21
N PHE A 245 7.16 4.74 14.96
CA PHE A 245 6.41 3.96 13.98
C PHE A 245 5.18 4.73 13.50
N GLU A 246 4.45 4.19 12.54
CA GLU A 246 3.15 4.74 12.13
C GLU A 246 2.10 3.65 11.92
N PHE A 247 0.83 4.01 12.10
CA PHE A 247 -0.29 3.22 11.61
C PHE A 247 -0.62 3.62 10.17
N GLN A 248 -1.04 2.65 9.37
CA GLN A 248 -1.46 2.87 8.00
C GLN A 248 -2.82 2.27 7.69
N MET A 249 -3.65 3.03 6.97
CA MET A 249 -4.97 2.59 6.53
C MET A 249 -5.26 3.06 5.12
N LEU A 250 -6.10 2.31 4.42
CA LEU A 250 -6.60 2.68 3.11
C LEU A 250 -7.57 3.88 3.17
N TYR A 251 -7.52 4.69 2.11
CA TYR A 251 -8.44 5.81 1.91
C TYR A 251 -9.91 5.35 1.95
N GLY A 252 -10.75 6.12 2.64
CA GLY A 252 -12.18 5.84 2.77
C GLY A 252 -12.57 4.74 3.77
N ILE A 253 -11.60 4.04 4.38
CA ILE A 253 -11.85 2.91 5.29
C ILE A 253 -11.47 3.28 6.72
N ARG A 254 -12.43 3.14 7.66
CA ARG A 254 -12.24 3.36 9.09
C ARG A 254 -11.70 4.76 9.44
N ARG A 255 -12.28 5.81 8.83
CA ARG A 255 -11.94 7.23 9.12
C ARG A 255 -12.06 7.56 10.62
N ASP A 256 -13.05 6.97 11.28
CA ASP A 256 -13.24 7.03 12.74
C ASP A 256 -11.99 6.59 13.50
N LEU A 257 -11.35 5.51 13.06
CA LEU A 257 -10.17 4.95 13.70
C LEU A 257 -8.91 5.75 13.36
N GLN A 258 -8.81 6.25 12.13
CA GLN A 258 -7.73 7.15 11.70
C GLN A 258 -7.70 8.40 12.59
N GLU A 259 -8.83 9.09 12.74
CA GLU A 259 -8.95 10.27 13.60
C GLU A 259 -8.67 9.94 15.07
N LYS A 260 -9.16 8.79 15.56
CA LYS A 260 -8.90 8.35 16.94
C LYS A 260 -7.41 8.17 17.20
N LEU A 261 -6.67 7.54 16.30
CA LEU A 261 -5.23 7.32 16.44
C LEU A 261 -4.43 8.63 16.42
N VAL A 262 -4.79 9.56 15.52
CA VAL A 262 -4.20 10.91 15.50
C VAL A 262 -4.44 11.65 16.82
N ARG A 263 -5.67 11.65 17.35
CA ARG A 263 -5.98 12.27 18.65
C ARG A 263 -5.23 11.64 19.83
N GLN A 264 -4.85 10.37 19.69
CA GLN A 264 -4.01 9.67 20.66
C GLN A 264 -2.51 9.96 20.49
N GLY A 265 -2.12 10.77 19.51
CA GLY A 265 -0.74 11.17 19.23
C GLY A 265 0.07 10.12 18.48
N TYR A 266 -0.57 9.21 17.74
CA TYR A 266 0.15 8.29 16.85
C TYR A 266 0.33 8.89 15.46
N ASN A 267 1.45 8.59 14.82
CA ASN A 267 1.62 8.84 13.39
C ASN A 267 0.59 8.01 12.60
N MET A 268 -0.14 8.68 11.72
CA MET A 268 -1.17 8.06 10.89
C MET A 268 -0.91 8.43 9.44
N ARG A 269 -0.81 7.41 8.57
CA ARG A 269 -0.71 7.60 7.13
C ARG A 269 -1.85 6.89 6.39
N VAL A 270 -2.48 7.59 5.47
CA VAL A 270 -3.52 7.03 4.62
C VAL A 270 -2.98 6.72 3.23
N TYR A 271 -3.20 5.50 2.77
CA TYR A 271 -2.87 5.06 1.42
C TYR A 271 -3.96 5.56 0.46
N VAL A 272 -3.60 6.47 -0.44
CA VAL A 272 -4.47 7.21 -1.34
C VAL A 272 -4.20 6.78 -2.77
N PRO A 273 -5.01 5.86 -3.31
CA PRO A 273 -4.87 5.43 -4.69
C PRO A 273 -5.52 6.45 -5.65
N TYR A 274 -4.91 6.62 -6.82
CA TYR A 274 -5.40 7.46 -7.91
C TYR A 274 -4.98 6.89 -9.27
N GLY A 275 -5.61 7.34 -10.35
CA GLY A 275 -5.27 6.91 -11.70
C GLY A 275 -6.41 6.18 -12.40
N ALA A 276 -6.30 6.08 -13.73
CA ALA A 276 -7.35 5.51 -14.58
C ALA A 276 -7.59 4.00 -14.36
N GLN A 277 -6.61 3.26 -13.81
CA GLN A 277 -6.72 1.81 -13.58
C GLN A 277 -7.37 1.47 -12.23
N TRP A 278 -8.37 2.25 -11.80
CA TRP A 278 -8.98 2.10 -10.47
C TRP A 278 -9.89 0.89 -10.31
N TYR A 279 -10.37 0.30 -11.42
CA TYR A 279 -11.38 -0.74 -11.38
C TYR A 279 -10.92 -2.04 -10.68
N PRO A 280 -9.77 -2.67 -11.06
CA PRO A 280 -9.28 -3.86 -10.38
C PRO A 280 -9.03 -3.63 -8.89
N TYR A 281 -8.46 -2.47 -8.54
CA TYR A 281 -8.26 -2.05 -7.15
C TYR A 281 -9.58 -1.99 -6.38
N MET A 282 -10.60 -1.32 -6.92
CA MET A 282 -11.92 -1.21 -6.28
C MET A 282 -12.55 -2.59 -6.05
N MET A 283 -12.48 -3.49 -7.04
CA MET A 283 -13.04 -4.84 -6.92
C MET A 283 -12.36 -5.63 -5.79
N ARG A 284 -11.03 -5.55 -5.66
CA ARG A 284 -10.29 -6.16 -4.53
C ARG A 284 -10.80 -5.62 -3.18
N ARG A 285 -10.95 -4.29 -3.05
CA ARG A 285 -11.46 -3.64 -1.83
C ARG A 285 -12.89 -4.01 -1.47
N MET A 286 -13.72 -4.28 -2.49
CA MET A 286 -15.09 -4.77 -2.31
C MET A 286 -15.13 -6.23 -1.83
N ALA A 287 -14.24 -7.07 -2.35
CA ALA A 287 -14.16 -8.48 -1.97
C ALA A 287 -13.67 -8.71 -0.54
N GLU A 288 -12.94 -7.75 0.05
CA GLU A 288 -12.34 -7.86 1.37
C GLU A 288 -13.33 -7.71 2.54
N ARG A 289 -14.43 -6.97 2.38
CA ARG A 289 -15.46 -6.82 3.43
C ARG A 289 -16.89 -6.79 2.86
N PRO A 290 -17.79 -7.68 3.30
CA PRO A 290 -19.20 -7.68 2.88
C PRO A 290 -19.93 -6.35 3.10
N ALA A 291 -19.56 -5.58 4.13
CA ALA A 291 -20.11 -4.26 4.42
C ALA A 291 -19.78 -3.22 3.32
N ASN A 292 -18.62 -3.32 2.68
CA ASN A 292 -18.27 -2.48 1.53
C ASN A 292 -19.19 -2.78 0.34
N LEU A 293 -19.57 -4.06 0.18
CA LEU A 293 -20.46 -4.53 -0.88
C LEU A 293 -21.91 -4.06 -0.68
N MET A 294 -22.43 -4.21 0.54
CA MET A 294 -23.79 -3.77 0.87
C MET A 294 -23.98 -2.27 0.63
N PHE A 295 -22.96 -1.46 0.91
CA PHE A 295 -23.02 -0.01 0.67
C PHE A 295 -23.12 0.35 -0.82
N VAL A 296 -22.35 -0.31 -1.68
CA VAL A 296 -22.41 -0.07 -3.13
C VAL A 296 -23.74 -0.54 -3.70
N LEU A 297 -24.23 -1.72 -3.29
CA LEU A 297 -25.56 -2.22 -3.68
C LEU A 297 -26.68 -1.26 -3.25
N THR A 298 -26.60 -0.69 -2.04
CA THR A 298 -27.60 0.28 -1.56
C THR A 298 -27.59 1.58 -2.35
N ASN A 299 -26.43 2.01 -2.88
CA ASN A 299 -26.32 3.21 -3.71
C ASN A 299 -26.57 2.95 -5.21
N LEU A 300 -26.48 1.70 -5.68
CA LEU A 300 -26.85 1.31 -7.06
C LEU A 300 -28.37 1.09 -7.22
N LEU A 301 -29.09 0.81 -6.13
CA LEU A 301 -30.54 0.61 -6.08
C LEU A 301 -31.33 1.89 -5.74
N ARG A 302 -30.65 3.04 -5.65
CA ARG A 302 -31.25 4.38 -5.55
C ARG A 302 -31.02 5.13 -6.86
#